data_AF-P11049-F1
#
_entry.id   AF-P11049-F1
#
_cell.length_a   1.000
_cell.length_b   1.000
_cell.length_c   1.000
_cell.angle_alpha   90.00
_cell.angle_beta   90.00
_cell.angle_gamma   90.00
#
_symmetry.space_group_name_H-M   'P 1'
#
loop_
_entity.id
_entity.type
_entity.pdbx_description
1 polymer ?
#
loop_
_entity_poly.entity_id
_entity_poly.type
_entity_poly.pdbx_seq_one_letter_code
_entity_poly.pdbx_strand_id
1 'polypeptide(L)'
;MSAQESCLSLIKYFLFVFNLFFFVLGSLIFCFGIWILIDKTSFVSFVGLAFVPLQIWSKVLAISGIFTMGIALLGCVGALKELRCLLGLYFGMLLLLFATQITLGILISTQRAQLERSLRDVVEKTIQKYGTNPEETAAEESWDYVQFQLRCCGWHYPQDWFQVLILRGNGSEAHRVPCSCYNLSATNDSTILDKVILPQLSRLGHLARSRHSADICAVPAESHIYREGCAQGLQKWLHNNLISIVGICLGVGLLELGFMTLSIFLCRNLDHVYNRLARYR
;
A
#
# COMPACT_ATOMS: atom_id res chain seq x y z
N MET A 1 33.78 17.10 30.15
CA MET A 1 33.35 16.18 29.08
C MET A 1 34.31 16.32 27.92
N SER A 2 34.94 15.23 27.51
CA SER A 2 35.76 15.25 26.29
C SER A 2 34.85 15.47 25.06
N ALA A 3 35.35 16.11 24.00
CA ALA A 3 34.57 16.35 22.77
C ALA A 3 33.93 15.05 22.22
N GLN A 4 34.59 13.91 22.44
CA GLN A 4 34.10 12.59 22.05
C GLN A 4 32.87 12.12 22.84
N GLU A 5 32.81 12.40 24.16
CA GLU A 5 31.63 12.08 24.99
C GLU A 5 30.42 12.90 24.56
N SER A 6 30.61 14.19 24.27
CA SER A 6 29.54 15.07 23.79
C SER A 6 28.98 14.61 22.44
N CYS A 7 29.85 14.25 21.49
CA CYS A 7 29.43 13.71 20.18
C CYS A 7 28.64 12.41 20.33
N LEU A 8 29.10 11.48 21.18
CA LEU A 8 28.40 10.22 21.41
C LEU A 8 27.02 10.43 22.05
N SER A 9 26.91 11.38 22.98
CA SER A 9 25.63 11.76 23.58
C SER A 9 24.66 12.34 22.56
N LEU A 10 25.17 13.18 21.64
CA LEU A 10 24.36 13.77 20.57
C LEU A 10 23.84 12.70 19.59
N ILE A 11 24.69 11.74 19.20
CA ILE A 11 24.28 10.62 18.33
C ILE A 11 23.24 9.74 19.01
N LYS A 12 23.42 9.43 20.30
CA LYS A 12 22.43 8.68 21.10
C LYS A 12 21.08 9.39 21.11
N TYR A 13 21.08 10.68 21.42
CA TYR A 13 19.85 11.48 21.48
C TYR A 13 19.18 11.58 20.10
N PHE A 14 19.95 11.82 19.04
CA PHE A 14 19.44 11.87 17.68
C PHE A 14 18.79 10.54 17.28
N LEU A 15 19.49 9.41 17.46
CA LEU A 15 18.95 8.08 17.17
C LEU A 15 17.68 7.81 17.97
N PHE A 16 17.66 8.17 19.25
CA PHE A 16 16.47 7.99 20.09
C PHE A 16 15.29 8.83 19.59
N VAL A 17 15.47 10.12 19.32
CA VAL A 17 14.38 11.01 18.90
C VAL A 17 13.78 10.57 17.56
N PHE A 18 14.61 10.26 16.57
CA PHE A 18 14.12 9.82 15.27
C PHE A 18 13.44 8.46 15.33
N ASN A 19 13.99 7.50 16.08
CA ASN A 19 13.31 6.20 16.25
C ASN A 19 12.01 6.35 17.07
N LEU A 20 11.94 7.26 18.04
CA LEU A 20 10.70 7.53 18.76
C LEU A 20 9.63 8.11 17.81
N PHE A 21 10.03 9.00 16.90
CA PHE A 21 9.15 9.51 15.86
C PHE A 21 8.64 8.38 14.94
N PHE A 22 9.52 7.49 14.47
CA PHE A 22 9.10 6.33 13.67
C PHE A 22 8.24 5.34 14.44
N PHE A 23 8.46 5.18 15.74
CA PHE A 23 7.62 4.35 16.59
C PHE A 23 6.20 4.91 16.68
N VAL A 24 6.04 6.23 16.85
CA VAL A 24 4.74 6.89 16.87
C VAL A 24 4.07 6.78 15.50
N LEU A 25 4.78 7.05 14.41
CA LEU A 25 4.24 6.88 13.05
C LEU A 25 3.81 5.44 12.77
N GLY A 26 4.64 4.46 13.14
CA GLY A 26 4.32 3.04 13.00
C GLY A 26 3.08 2.64 13.81
N SER A 27 2.93 3.19 15.02
CA SER A 27 1.76 2.98 15.87
C SER A 27 0.50 3.55 15.24
N LEU A 28 0.57 4.76 14.67
CA LEU A 28 -0.56 5.35 13.96
C LEU A 28 -0.95 4.51 12.75
N ILE A 29 0.02 4.12 11.92
CA ILE A 29 -0.22 3.27 10.73
C ILE A 29 -0.84 1.94 11.13
N PHE A 30 -0.33 1.30 12.19
CA PHE A 30 -0.89 0.06 12.72
C PHE A 30 -2.33 0.23 13.19
N CYS A 31 -2.61 1.26 14.00
CA CYS A 31 -3.95 1.56 14.50
C CYS A 31 -4.92 1.85 13.34
N PHE A 32 -4.52 2.64 12.33
CA PHE A 32 -5.33 2.89 11.14
C PHE A 32 -5.60 1.61 10.34
N GLY A 33 -4.58 0.76 10.15
CA GLY A 33 -4.74 -0.54 9.50
C GLY A 33 -5.76 -1.41 10.23
N ILE A 34 -5.65 -1.55 11.55
CA ILE A 34 -6.58 -2.33 12.36
C ILE A 34 -7.99 -1.73 12.37
N TRP A 35 -8.12 -0.40 12.46
CA TRP A 35 -9.41 0.28 12.39
C TRP A 35 -10.14 -0.08 11.10
N ILE A 36 -9.46 0.03 9.95
CA ILE A 36 -10.05 -0.29 8.64
C ILE A 36 -10.42 -1.78 8.54
N LEU A 37 -9.63 -2.67 9.15
CA LEU A 37 -9.91 -4.11 9.19
C LEU A 37 -11.19 -4.44 9.95
N ILE A 38 -11.42 -3.77 11.09
CA ILE A 38 -12.55 -4.04 11.99
C ILE A 38 -13.82 -3.33 11.51
N ASP A 39 -13.72 -2.06 11.12
CA ASP A 39 -14.87 -1.20 10.80
C ASP A 39 -14.73 -0.56 9.41
N LYS A 40 -14.79 -1.42 8.39
CA LYS A 40 -14.79 -0.99 6.99
C LYS A 40 -15.93 -0.02 6.69
N THR A 41 -17.11 -0.26 7.27
CA THR A 41 -18.33 0.50 7.01
C THR A 41 -18.22 1.95 7.47
N SER A 42 -17.69 2.20 8.66
CA SER A 42 -17.48 3.56 9.15
C SER A 42 -16.39 4.28 8.36
N PHE A 43 -15.32 3.57 7.96
CA PHE A 43 -14.27 4.19 7.15
C PHE A 43 -14.78 4.60 5.75
N VAL A 44 -15.50 3.71 5.06
CA VAL A 44 -16.13 4.06 3.77
C VAL A 44 -17.08 5.24 3.92
N SER A 45 -17.89 5.25 4.98
CA SER A 45 -18.83 6.35 5.25
C SER A 45 -18.11 7.69 5.50
N PHE A 46 -16.97 7.64 6.18
CA PHE A 46 -16.16 8.83 6.47
C PHE A 46 -15.45 9.38 5.23
N VAL A 47 -14.84 8.51 4.43
CA VAL A 47 -14.07 8.89 3.24
C VAL A 47 -14.97 9.15 2.02
N GLY A 48 -16.18 8.57 2.00
CA GLY A 48 -17.11 8.67 0.88
C GLY A 48 -16.68 7.92 -0.38
N LEU A 49 -15.60 7.12 -0.32
CA LEU A 49 -15.17 6.26 -1.42
C LEU A 49 -15.39 4.79 -1.06
N ALA A 50 -16.39 4.18 -1.69
CA ALA A 50 -16.66 2.76 -1.52
C ALA A 50 -15.75 1.84 -2.35
N PHE A 51 -15.03 2.40 -3.33
CA PHE A 51 -14.06 1.67 -4.15
C PHE A 51 -12.68 1.57 -3.49
N VAL A 52 -12.50 2.05 -2.25
CA VAL A 52 -11.20 1.91 -1.60
C VAL A 52 -11.00 0.44 -1.23
N PRO A 53 -9.87 -0.18 -1.60
CA PRO A 53 -9.61 -1.57 -1.32
C PRO A 53 -9.16 -1.76 0.10
N LEU A 54 -10.13 -1.84 0.99
CA LEU A 54 -9.87 -1.72 2.40
C LEU A 54 -9.15 -2.97 2.91
N GLN A 55 -9.49 -4.18 2.47
CA GLN A 55 -8.94 -5.38 3.10
C GLN A 55 -7.46 -5.65 2.82
N ILE A 56 -7.04 -5.66 1.56
CA ILE A 56 -5.63 -5.97 1.25
C ILE A 56 -4.74 -4.87 1.78
N TRP A 57 -5.10 -3.61 1.53
CA TRP A 57 -4.27 -2.48 1.94
C TRP A 57 -4.27 -2.26 3.45
N SER A 58 -5.38 -2.48 4.16
CA SER A 58 -5.36 -2.42 5.63
C SER A 58 -4.49 -3.50 6.26
N LYS A 59 -4.49 -4.71 5.71
CA LYS A 59 -3.58 -5.78 6.16
C LYS A 59 -2.12 -5.39 5.93
N VAL A 60 -1.79 -4.88 4.75
CA VAL A 60 -0.43 -4.40 4.43
C VAL A 60 -0.03 -3.24 5.36
N LEU A 61 -0.92 -2.27 5.58
CA LEU A 61 -0.71 -1.15 6.52
C LEU A 61 -0.46 -1.68 7.94
N ALA A 62 -1.32 -2.56 8.46
CA ALA A 62 -1.18 -3.12 9.79
C ALA A 62 0.14 -3.89 9.96
N ILE A 63 0.49 -4.76 9.00
CA ILE A 63 1.76 -5.50 9.03
C ILE A 63 2.95 -4.54 8.97
N SER A 64 2.94 -3.58 8.06
CA SER A 64 4.02 -2.59 7.94
C SER A 64 4.19 -1.75 9.21
N GLY A 65 3.08 -1.35 9.84
CA GLY A 65 3.08 -0.60 11.09
C GLY A 65 3.73 -1.38 12.23
N ILE A 66 3.39 -2.66 12.39
CA ILE A 66 4.03 -3.56 13.39
C ILE A 66 5.54 -3.66 13.13
N PHE A 67 5.95 -3.88 11.88
CA PHE A 67 7.38 -3.97 11.54
C PHE A 67 8.12 -2.67 11.85
N THR A 68 7.56 -1.52 11.46
CA THR A 68 8.15 -0.19 11.75
C THR A 68 8.24 0.05 13.26
N MET A 69 7.19 -0.25 14.03
CA MET A 69 7.20 -0.15 15.49
C MET A 69 8.29 -1.01 16.11
N GLY A 70 8.41 -2.27 15.68
CA GLY A 70 9.40 -3.20 16.19
C GLY A 70 10.84 -2.73 15.95
N ILE A 71 11.15 -2.33 14.71
CA ILE A 71 12.48 -1.83 14.35
C ILE A 71 12.79 -0.53 15.10
N ALA A 72 11.82 0.39 15.17
CA ALA A 72 11.97 1.64 15.91
C ALA A 72 12.20 1.41 17.41
N LEU A 73 11.49 0.45 18.02
CA LEU A 73 11.68 0.09 19.42
C LEU A 73 13.08 -0.47 19.69
N LEU A 74 13.61 -1.33 18.80
CA LEU A 74 14.99 -1.82 18.88
C LEU A 74 16.00 -0.66 18.83
N GLY A 75 15.79 0.30 17.92
CA GLY A 75 16.62 1.51 17.82
C GLY A 75 16.57 2.37 19.09
N CYS A 76 15.38 2.66 19.60
CA CYS A 76 15.17 3.43 20.83
C CYS A 76 15.81 2.79 22.05
N VAL A 77 15.50 1.52 22.31
CA VAL A 77 16.00 0.79 23.48
C VAL A 77 17.49 0.54 23.35
N GLY A 78 17.98 0.20 22.15
CA GLY A 78 19.41 0.03 21.88
C GLY A 78 20.22 1.31 22.15
N ALA A 79 19.71 2.47 21.74
CA ALA A 79 20.37 3.76 21.98
C ALA A 79 20.32 4.20 23.45
N LEU A 80 19.15 4.08 24.11
CA LEU A 80 18.97 4.53 25.50
C LEU A 80 19.64 3.63 26.53
N LYS A 81 19.52 2.30 26.36
CA LYS A 81 20.08 1.31 27.29
C LYS A 81 21.53 0.94 26.95
N GLU A 82 22.08 1.50 25.88
CA GLU A 82 23.44 1.23 25.42
C GLU A 82 23.70 -0.27 25.17
N LEU A 83 22.65 -1.00 24.78
CA LEU A 83 22.69 -2.44 24.55
C LEU A 83 23.16 -2.73 23.13
N ARG A 84 24.41 -3.17 23.02
CA ARG A 84 25.06 -3.49 21.74
C ARG A 84 24.32 -4.53 20.93
N CYS A 85 23.78 -5.56 21.58
CA CYS A 85 23.03 -6.61 20.89
C CYS A 85 21.79 -6.03 20.20
N LEU A 86 21.03 -5.16 20.88
CA LEU A 86 19.86 -4.50 20.29
C LEU A 86 20.24 -3.55 19.16
N LEU A 87 21.33 -2.80 19.33
CA LEU A 87 21.83 -1.88 18.30
C LEU A 87 22.35 -2.63 17.06
N GLY A 88 23.00 -3.79 17.28
CA GLY A 88 23.42 -4.71 16.23
C GLY A 88 22.24 -5.35 15.50
N LEU A 89 21.18 -5.76 16.23
CA LEU A 89 19.94 -6.24 15.63
C LEU A 89 19.25 -5.13 14.81
N TYR A 90 19.16 -3.92 15.36
CA TYR A 90 18.64 -2.75 14.63
C TYR A 90 19.40 -2.50 13.34
N PHE A 91 20.75 -2.49 13.39
CA PHE A 91 21.59 -2.39 12.20
C PHE A 91 21.32 -3.53 11.19
N GLY A 92 21.27 -4.78 11.66
CA GLY A 92 21.01 -5.94 10.81
C GLY A 92 19.65 -5.87 10.11
N MET A 93 18.61 -5.42 10.81
CA MET A 93 17.27 -5.24 10.23
C MET A 93 17.25 -4.12 9.18
N LEU A 94 17.90 -2.98 9.44
CA LEU A 94 18.02 -1.91 8.45
C LEU A 94 18.83 -2.35 7.22
N LEU A 95 19.90 -3.12 7.42
CA LEU A 95 20.70 -3.66 6.32
C LEU A 95 19.86 -4.60 5.45
N LEU A 96 19.01 -5.44 6.05
CA LEU A 96 18.10 -6.33 5.33
C LEU A 96 17.07 -5.54 4.50
N LEU A 97 16.50 -4.47 5.07
CA LEU A 97 15.57 -3.58 4.37
C LEU A 97 16.25 -2.89 3.19
N PHE A 98 17.43 -2.32 3.41
CA PHE A 98 18.20 -1.67 2.35
C PHE A 98 18.57 -2.64 1.22
N ALA A 99 19.04 -3.85 1.57
CA ALA A 99 19.35 -4.89 0.59
C ALA A 99 18.12 -5.32 -0.21
N THR A 100 16.96 -5.41 0.44
CA THR A 100 15.68 -5.71 -0.22
C THR A 100 15.27 -4.58 -1.15
N GLN A 101 15.44 -3.31 -0.76
CA GLN A 101 15.16 -2.16 -1.61
C GLN A 101 16.02 -2.16 -2.88
N ILE A 102 17.34 -2.40 -2.74
CA ILE A 102 18.25 -2.49 -3.89
C ILE A 102 17.89 -3.68 -4.79
N THR A 103 17.64 -4.85 -4.19
CA THR A 103 17.27 -6.06 -4.95
C THR A 103 15.97 -5.85 -5.72
N LEU A 104 14.94 -5.30 -5.07
CA LEU A 104 13.66 -5.00 -5.70
C LEU A 104 13.83 -3.96 -6.82
N GLY A 105 14.63 -2.92 -6.61
CA GLY A 105 14.93 -1.91 -7.64
C GLY A 105 15.62 -2.51 -8.86
N ILE A 106 16.60 -3.40 -8.67
CA ILE A 106 17.29 -4.11 -9.75
C ILE A 106 16.33 -5.02 -10.51
N LEU A 107 15.52 -5.82 -9.78
CA LEU A 107 14.54 -6.73 -10.40
C LEU A 107 13.52 -5.96 -11.24
N ILE A 108 12.94 -4.89 -10.69
CA ILE A 108 11.99 -4.04 -11.41
C ILE A 108 12.64 -3.44 -12.67
N SER A 109 13.90 -3.00 -12.60
CA SER A 109 14.57 -2.37 -13.74
C SER A 109 14.99 -3.36 -14.84
N THR A 110 15.48 -4.54 -14.46
CA THR A 110 16.02 -5.55 -15.39
C THR A 110 14.94 -6.48 -15.96
N GLN A 111 13.92 -6.81 -15.16
CA GLN A 111 12.89 -7.79 -15.52
C GLN A 111 11.53 -7.14 -15.84
N ARG A 112 11.54 -5.93 -16.42
CA ARG A 112 10.31 -5.17 -16.75
C ARG A 112 9.28 -6.00 -17.52
N ALA A 113 9.70 -6.69 -18.58
CA ALA A 113 8.82 -7.51 -19.39
C ALA A 113 8.22 -8.69 -18.61
N GLN A 114 8.98 -9.30 -17.69
CA GLN A 114 8.47 -10.38 -16.86
C GLN A 114 7.51 -9.87 -15.79
N LEU A 115 7.82 -8.71 -15.19
CA LEU A 115 6.93 -8.05 -14.24
C LEU A 115 5.60 -7.66 -14.90
N GLU A 116 5.64 -7.11 -16.11
CA GLU A 116 4.44 -6.76 -16.88
C GLU A 116 3.57 -7.99 -17.17
N ARG A 117 4.17 -9.12 -17.56
CA ARG A 117 3.45 -10.40 -17.74
C ARG A 117 2.83 -10.89 -16.44
N SER A 118 3.58 -10.89 -15.34
CA SER A 118 3.07 -11.31 -14.03
C SER A 118 1.93 -10.43 -13.55
N LEU A 119 2.03 -9.11 -13.74
CA LEU A 119 0.96 -8.17 -13.42
C LEU A 119 -0.28 -8.44 -14.27
N ARG A 120 -0.12 -8.62 -15.59
CA ARG A 120 -1.20 -9.00 -16.49
C ARG A 120 -1.90 -10.27 -16.01
N ASP A 121 -1.14 -11.32 -15.68
CA ASP A 121 -1.71 -12.61 -15.27
C ASP A 121 -2.49 -12.49 -13.94
N VAL A 122 -2.01 -11.67 -13.00
CA VAL A 122 -2.74 -11.39 -11.76
C VAL A 122 -4.04 -10.64 -12.07
N VAL A 123 -3.97 -9.58 -12.88
CA VAL A 123 -5.13 -8.76 -13.24
C VAL A 123 -6.18 -9.56 -14.02
N GLU A 124 -5.77 -10.31 -15.04
CA GLU A 124 -6.71 -11.11 -15.84
C GLU A 124 -7.39 -12.18 -14.98
N LYS A 125 -6.67 -12.79 -14.03
CA LYS A 125 -7.29 -13.71 -13.05
C LYS A 125 -8.29 -12.99 -12.14
N THR A 126 -7.98 -11.78 -11.69
CA THR A 126 -8.90 -10.96 -10.89
C THR A 126 -10.15 -10.60 -11.68
N ILE A 127 -10.01 -10.18 -12.95
CA ILE A 127 -11.14 -9.86 -13.84
C ILE A 127 -11.99 -11.12 -14.10
N GLN A 128 -11.38 -12.25 -14.42
CA GLN A 128 -12.11 -13.50 -14.71
C GLN A 128 -12.90 -14.02 -13.51
N LYS A 129 -12.36 -13.86 -12.30
CA LYS A 129 -13.01 -14.26 -11.05
C LYS A 129 -13.94 -13.20 -10.48
N TYR A 130 -14.04 -12.03 -11.12
CA TYR A 130 -14.78 -10.91 -10.58
C TYR A 130 -16.25 -11.27 -10.37
N GLY A 131 -16.74 -11.08 -9.14
CA GLY A 131 -18.10 -11.36 -8.74
C GLY A 131 -18.43 -12.83 -8.52
N THR A 132 -17.47 -13.75 -8.71
CA THR A 132 -17.73 -15.20 -8.62
C THR A 132 -17.81 -15.68 -7.18
N ASN A 133 -16.98 -15.11 -6.29
CA ASN A 133 -16.87 -15.51 -4.90
C ASN A 133 -17.19 -14.32 -3.98
N PRO A 134 -18.37 -14.29 -3.31
CA PRO A 134 -18.73 -13.20 -2.42
C PRO A 134 -17.83 -13.09 -1.17
N GLU A 135 -17.02 -14.12 -0.86
CA GLU A 135 -16.06 -14.09 0.24
C GLU A 135 -14.69 -13.50 -0.13
N GLU A 136 -14.34 -13.42 -1.42
CA GLU A 136 -13.02 -13.00 -1.92
C GLU A 136 -13.01 -11.62 -2.61
N THR A 137 -13.81 -10.67 -2.12
CA THR A 137 -13.97 -9.34 -2.74
C THR A 137 -12.72 -8.45 -2.65
N ALA A 138 -11.71 -8.81 -1.86
CA ALA A 138 -10.58 -7.92 -1.57
C ALA A 138 -9.73 -7.58 -2.81
N ALA A 139 -9.56 -8.55 -3.72
CA ALA A 139 -8.86 -8.32 -4.99
C ALA A 139 -9.70 -7.49 -5.97
N GLU A 140 -11.03 -7.70 -5.96
CA GLU A 140 -12.00 -6.98 -6.79
C GLU A 140 -12.05 -5.50 -6.39
N GLU A 141 -12.19 -5.21 -5.09
CA GLU A 141 -12.13 -3.86 -4.55
C GLU A 141 -10.79 -3.19 -4.93
N SER A 142 -9.69 -3.95 -4.92
CA SER A 142 -8.36 -3.43 -5.28
C SER A 142 -8.28 -3.05 -6.74
N TRP A 143 -8.89 -3.86 -7.60
CA TRP A 143 -8.94 -3.61 -9.01
C TRP A 143 -9.85 -2.42 -9.36
N ASP A 144 -11.00 -2.31 -8.69
CA ASP A 144 -11.91 -1.18 -8.85
C ASP A 144 -11.26 0.15 -8.48
N TYR A 145 -10.47 0.18 -7.40
CA TYR A 145 -9.68 1.36 -7.05
C TYR A 145 -8.68 1.76 -8.12
N VAL A 146 -7.95 0.79 -8.68
CA VAL A 146 -6.95 1.04 -9.71
C VAL A 146 -7.60 1.66 -10.95
N GLN A 147 -8.73 1.11 -11.39
CA GLN A 147 -9.50 1.63 -12.52
C GLN A 147 -9.96 3.07 -12.28
N PHE A 148 -10.49 3.35 -11.09
CA PHE A 148 -10.91 4.69 -10.70
C PHE A 148 -9.75 5.69 -10.64
N GLN A 149 -8.65 5.32 -9.97
CA GLN A 149 -7.51 6.20 -9.72
C GLN A 149 -6.71 6.50 -10.98
N LEU A 150 -6.55 5.51 -11.87
CA LEU A 150 -5.84 5.67 -13.14
C LEU A 150 -6.75 6.12 -14.30
N ARG A 151 -8.07 6.26 -14.06
CA ARG A 151 -9.07 6.63 -15.07
C ARG A 151 -8.99 5.71 -16.30
N CYS A 152 -8.97 4.42 -16.06
CA CYS A 152 -8.84 3.37 -17.06
C CYS A 152 -9.90 2.29 -16.86
N CYS A 153 -10.09 1.42 -17.85
CA CYS A 153 -11.02 0.30 -17.75
C CYS A 153 -10.47 -0.96 -18.42
N GLY A 154 -10.50 -2.08 -17.69
CA GLY A 154 -9.87 -3.33 -18.12
C GLY A 154 -8.34 -3.26 -18.06
N TRP A 155 -7.65 -4.31 -18.52
CA TRP A 155 -6.19 -4.32 -18.55
C TRP A 155 -5.65 -3.65 -19.82
N HIS A 156 -6.06 -4.15 -20.99
CA HIS A 156 -5.76 -3.55 -22.28
C HIS A 156 -6.89 -2.66 -22.76
N TYR A 157 -8.14 -3.11 -22.61
CA TYR A 157 -9.32 -2.40 -23.11
C TYR A 157 -10.57 -2.72 -22.28
N PRO A 158 -11.63 -1.89 -22.37
CA PRO A 158 -12.90 -2.17 -21.68
C PRO A 158 -13.54 -3.52 -22.05
N GLN A 159 -13.26 -4.03 -23.25
CA GLN A 159 -13.75 -5.32 -23.75
C GLN A 159 -13.22 -6.51 -22.95
N ASP A 160 -12.15 -6.34 -22.17
CA ASP A 160 -11.62 -7.39 -21.28
C ASP A 160 -12.71 -7.86 -20.29
N TRP A 161 -13.63 -6.97 -19.91
CA TRP A 161 -14.78 -7.28 -19.06
C TRP A 161 -15.86 -8.14 -19.74
N PHE A 162 -15.92 -8.15 -21.07
CA PHE A 162 -17.00 -8.83 -21.81
C PHE A 162 -16.82 -10.35 -21.79
N GLN A 163 -15.64 -10.82 -21.38
CA GLN A 163 -15.34 -12.23 -21.15
C GLN A 163 -15.89 -12.73 -19.80
N VAL A 164 -16.27 -11.83 -18.88
CA VAL A 164 -16.76 -12.19 -17.55
C VAL A 164 -18.23 -12.57 -17.60
N LEU A 165 -18.54 -13.84 -17.30
CA LEU A 165 -19.90 -14.42 -17.39
C LEU A 165 -20.97 -13.62 -16.66
N ILE A 166 -20.66 -13.06 -15.49
CA ILE A 166 -21.63 -12.33 -14.64
C ILE A 166 -21.97 -10.96 -15.24
N LEU A 167 -21.06 -10.37 -16.02
CA LEU A 167 -21.22 -9.07 -16.67
C LEU A 167 -21.67 -9.20 -18.13
N ARG A 168 -21.70 -10.43 -18.65
CA ARG A 168 -22.16 -10.75 -19.99
C ARG A 168 -23.68 -10.79 -20.01
N GLY A 169 -24.29 -9.82 -20.70
CA GLY A 169 -25.74 -9.79 -20.92
C GLY A 169 -26.22 -11.01 -21.68
N ASN A 170 -27.40 -11.55 -21.32
CA ASN A 170 -28.00 -12.68 -22.04
C ASN A 170 -28.62 -12.20 -23.35
N GLY A 171 -27.93 -12.43 -24.48
CA GLY A 171 -28.46 -12.41 -25.85
C GLY A 171 -28.81 -11.05 -26.46
N SER A 172 -29.38 -10.12 -25.68
CA SER A 172 -29.84 -8.80 -26.13
C SER A 172 -29.58 -7.66 -25.13
N GLU A 173 -29.00 -7.95 -23.96
CA GLU A 173 -28.59 -6.93 -23.01
C GLU A 173 -27.20 -6.37 -23.35
N ALA A 174 -27.05 -5.05 -23.30
CA ALA A 174 -25.77 -4.37 -23.47
C ALA A 174 -24.74 -4.94 -22.48
N HIS A 175 -23.53 -5.19 -22.99
CA HIS A 175 -22.40 -5.64 -22.16
C HIS A 175 -22.24 -4.71 -20.96
N ARG A 176 -21.91 -5.26 -19.79
CA ARG A 176 -21.71 -4.45 -18.57
C ARG A 176 -20.24 -4.40 -18.20
N VAL A 177 -19.86 -3.31 -17.55
CA VAL A 177 -18.54 -3.12 -16.93
C VAL A 177 -18.74 -2.66 -15.49
N PRO A 178 -17.77 -2.87 -14.59
CA PRO A 178 -17.85 -2.36 -13.22
C PRO A 178 -18.01 -0.84 -13.18
N CYS A 179 -18.69 -0.33 -12.15
CA CYS A 179 -18.88 1.12 -11.96
C CYS A 179 -17.56 1.90 -11.83
N SER A 180 -16.46 1.25 -11.44
CA SER A 180 -15.12 1.83 -11.40
C SER A 180 -14.59 2.29 -12.78
N CYS A 181 -15.12 1.71 -13.86
CA CYS A 181 -14.84 2.12 -15.24
C CYS A 181 -15.60 3.38 -15.68
N TYR A 182 -16.59 3.82 -14.91
CA TYR A 182 -17.47 4.93 -15.31
C TYR A 182 -16.77 6.28 -15.16
N ASN A 183 -16.84 7.09 -16.20
CA ASN A 183 -16.26 8.42 -16.22
C ASN A 183 -17.24 9.45 -15.66
N LEU A 184 -17.18 9.65 -14.33
CA LEU A 184 -18.02 10.63 -13.62
C LEU A 184 -17.86 12.06 -14.16
N SER A 185 -16.71 12.42 -14.73
CA SER A 185 -16.47 13.78 -15.23
C SER A 185 -17.10 14.05 -16.60
N ALA A 186 -17.61 13.03 -17.29
CA ALA A 186 -18.14 13.16 -18.63
C ALA A 186 -19.66 13.40 -18.69
N THR A 187 -20.37 13.37 -17.56
CA THR A 187 -21.84 13.32 -17.57
C THR A 187 -22.48 14.29 -16.56
N ASN A 188 -23.42 15.12 -17.05
CA ASN A 188 -24.37 15.89 -16.23
C ASN A 188 -25.67 15.10 -15.93
N ASP A 189 -25.69 13.80 -16.23
CA ASP A 189 -26.92 12.98 -16.16
C ASP A 189 -27.08 12.38 -14.76
N SER A 190 -28.01 12.96 -14.00
CA SER A 190 -28.34 12.60 -12.61
C SER A 190 -28.84 11.16 -12.47
N THR A 191 -29.39 10.55 -13.52
CA THR A 191 -29.98 9.21 -13.45
C THR A 191 -28.96 8.07 -13.39
N ILE A 192 -27.81 8.22 -14.06
CA ILE A 192 -26.68 7.27 -13.96
C ILE A 192 -25.86 7.56 -12.71
N LEU A 193 -25.74 8.84 -12.33
CA LEU A 193 -25.13 9.22 -11.06
C LEU A 193 -25.85 8.54 -9.88
N ASP A 194 -27.19 8.52 -9.89
CA ASP A 194 -27.96 7.73 -8.94
C ASP A 194 -27.67 6.23 -9.07
N LYS A 195 -27.61 5.61 -10.25
CA LYS A 195 -27.25 4.18 -10.32
C LYS A 195 -25.82 3.83 -9.89
N VAL A 196 -24.88 4.77 -9.94
CA VAL A 196 -23.49 4.58 -9.47
C VAL A 196 -23.37 4.85 -7.97
N ILE A 197 -24.17 5.78 -7.43
CA ILE A 197 -24.16 6.20 -6.01
C ILE A 197 -25.18 5.41 -5.16
N LEU A 198 -26.36 5.06 -5.67
CA LEU A 198 -27.46 4.47 -4.92
C LEU A 198 -27.20 3.02 -4.45
N PRO A 199 -26.48 2.14 -5.18
CA PRO A 199 -25.99 0.87 -4.62
C PRO A 199 -25.01 1.07 -3.46
N GLN A 200 -24.36 2.25 -3.38
CA GLN A 200 -23.45 2.59 -2.28
C GLN A 200 -24.20 2.91 -0.99
N LEU A 201 -25.43 3.43 -1.08
CA LEU A 201 -26.26 3.74 0.08
C LEU A 201 -27.07 2.52 0.57
N SER A 202 -27.41 1.57 -0.30
CA SER A 202 -28.11 0.35 0.10
C SER A 202 -27.21 -0.63 0.88
N ARG A 203 -25.87 -0.56 0.75
CA ARG A 203 -24.94 -1.21 1.69
C ARG A 203 -24.96 -0.59 3.11
N LEU A 204 -25.55 0.59 3.28
CA LEU A 204 -25.63 1.31 4.56
C LEU A 204 -26.86 0.95 5.40
N GLY A 205 -27.83 0.22 4.83
CA GLY A 205 -29.10 -0.10 5.47
C GLY A 205 -29.31 -1.60 5.65
N HIS A 206 -29.16 -2.09 6.88
CA HIS A 206 -29.38 -3.48 7.30
C HIS A 206 -30.84 -4.00 7.16
N LEU A 207 -31.66 -3.50 6.22
CA LEU A 207 -33.10 -3.79 6.14
C LEU A 207 -33.66 -4.15 4.74
N ALA A 208 -32.82 -4.43 3.73
CA ALA A 208 -33.31 -4.94 2.45
C ALA A 208 -33.15 -6.46 2.33
N ARG A 209 -34.31 -7.12 2.35
CA ARG A 209 -34.64 -8.51 2.07
C ARG A 209 -33.74 -9.18 1.01
N SER A 210 -33.21 -10.34 1.37
CA SER A 210 -32.72 -11.42 0.50
C SER A 210 -33.39 -11.48 -0.88
N ARG A 211 -32.58 -11.28 -1.93
CA ARG A 211 -32.72 -11.98 -3.22
C ARG A 211 -31.34 -12.11 -3.86
N HIS A 212 -30.92 -13.36 -4.02
CA HIS A 212 -29.82 -13.87 -4.85
C HIS A 212 -29.29 -12.92 -5.93
N SER A 213 -28.22 -12.19 -5.59
CA SER A 213 -27.06 -11.80 -6.40
C SER A 213 -26.23 -10.91 -5.48
N ALA A 214 -24.94 -11.21 -5.25
CA ALA A 214 -24.07 -10.25 -4.60
C ALA A 214 -24.04 -9.01 -5.51
N ASP A 215 -24.66 -7.89 -5.08
CA ASP A 215 -24.87 -6.70 -5.93
C ASP A 215 -23.52 -6.07 -6.31
N ILE A 216 -23.00 -6.55 -7.44
CA ILE A 216 -21.87 -5.97 -8.16
C ILE A 216 -22.38 -4.70 -8.82
N CYS A 217 -21.75 -3.57 -8.51
CA CYS A 217 -22.07 -2.32 -9.20
C CYS A 217 -21.57 -2.40 -10.64
N ALA A 218 -22.50 -2.48 -11.60
CA ALA A 218 -22.19 -2.57 -13.01
C ALA A 218 -23.01 -1.57 -13.84
N VAL A 219 -22.37 -0.96 -14.85
CA VAL A 219 -22.99 -0.02 -15.79
C VAL A 219 -22.95 -0.56 -17.22
N PRO A 220 -23.89 -0.17 -18.10
CA PRO A 220 -23.82 -0.54 -19.51
C PRO A 220 -22.52 0.00 -20.15
N ALA A 221 -21.83 -0.82 -20.92
CA ALA A 221 -20.58 -0.46 -21.60
C ALA A 221 -20.75 0.62 -22.68
N GLU A 222 -21.99 0.83 -23.13
CA GLU A 222 -22.37 1.90 -24.07
C GLU A 222 -22.38 3.29 -23.41
N SER A 223 -22.31 3.36 -22.08
CA SER A 223 -22.26 4.61 -21.32
C SER A 223 -20.88 5.29 -21.38
N HIS A 224 -20.75 6.46 -20.75
CA HIS A 224 -19.47 7.18 -20.64
C HIS A 224 -18.48 6.42 -19.75
N ILE A 225 -17.74 5.48 -20.33
CA ILE A 225 -16.68 4.72 -19.67
C ILE A 225 -15.28 5.18 -20.13
N TYR A 226 -14.27 4.92 -19.31
CA TYR A 226 -12.89 5.10 -19.73
C TYR A 226 -12.55 4.17 -20.90
N ARG A 227 -11.97 4.72 -21.98
CA ARG A 227 -11.61 3.94 -23.18
C ARG A 227 -10.21 3.35 -23.14
N GLU A 228 -9.32 3.93 -22.32
CA GLU A 228 -7.95 3.47 -22.18
C GLU A 228 -7.86 2.30 -21.20
N GLY A 229 -7.04 1.29 -21.51
CA GLY A 229 -6.72 0.21 -20.60
C GLY A 229 -5.76 0.61 -19.50
N CYS A 230 -5.82 -0.10 -18.37
CA CYS A 230 -5.01 0.22 -17.20
C CYS A 230 -3.52 -0.05 -17.38
N ALA A 231 -3.10 -0.93 -18.30
CA ALA A 231 -1.68 -1.07 -18.64
C ALA A 231 -1.10 0.26 -19.16
N GLN A 232 -1.82 0.91 -20.08
CA GLN A 232 -1.41 2.20 -20.64
C GLN A 232 -1.56 3.33 -19.61
N GLY A 233 -2.65 3.34 -18.84
CA GLY A 233 -2.86 4.29 -17.75
C GLY A 233 -1.74 4.23 -16.71
N LEU A 234 -1.34 3.02 -16.30
CA LEU A 234 -0.23 2.78 -15.38
C LEU A 234 1.10 3.28 -15.94
N GLN A 235 1.37 3.01 -17.22
CA GLN A 235 2.60 3.48 -17.86
C GLN A 235 2.67 5.02 -17.94
N LYS A 236 1.55 5.68 -18.27
CA LYS A 236 1.46 7.15 -18.27
C LYS A 236 1.66 7.71 -16.86
N TRP A 237 0.99 7.12 -15.86
CA TRP A 237 1.15 7.53 -14.47
C TRP A 237 2.60 7.38 -13.99
N LEU A 238 3.25 6.25 -14.33
CA LEU A 238 4.63 6.00 -13.96
C LEU A 238 5.56 7.00 -14.61
N HIS A 239 5.37 7.33 -15.89
CA HIS A 239 6.20 8.31 -16.60
C HIS A 239 6.07 9.71 -15.96
N ASN A 240 4.84 10.13 -15.67
CA ASN A 240 4.58 11.45 -15.09
C ASN A 240 5.08 11.58 -13.66
N ASN A 241 5.13 10.48 -12.89
CA ASN A 241 5.54 10.48 -11.49
C ASN A 241 6.94 9.89 -11.25
N LEU A 242 7.69 9.56 -12.31
CA LEU A 242 8.97 8.85 -12.22
C LEU A 242 9.97 9.60 -11.33
N ILE A 243 10.08 10.92 -11.51
CA ILE A 243 11.01 11.77 -10.74
C ILE A 243 10.66 11.70 -9.25
N SER A 244 9.39 11.83 -8.90
CA SER A 244 8.92 11.77 -7.53
C SER A 244 9.18 10.40 -6.89
N ILE A 245 8.91 9.31 -7.61
CA ILE A 245 9.13 7.94 -7.12
C ILE A 245 10.61 7.69 -6.86
N VAL A 246 11.47 8.00 -7.84
CA VAL A 246 12.93 7.83 -7.70
C VAL A 246 13.46 8.70 -6.56
N GLY A 247 12.97 9.94 -6.43
CA GLY A 247 13.34 10.84 -5.35
C GLY A 247 12.99 10.29 -3.97
N ILE A 248 11.77 9.77 -3.79
CA ILE A 248 11.34 9.14 -2.53
C ILE A 248 12.20 7.91 -2.21
N CYS A 249 12.43 7.02 -3.19
CA CYS A 249 13.25 5.83 -3.00
C CYS A 249 14.70 6.18 -2.59
N LEU A 250 15.32 7.17 -3.26
CA LEU A 250 16.66 7.63 -2.90
C LEU A 250 16.70 8.27 -1.51
N GLY A 251 15.69 9.07 -1.16
CA GLY A 251 15.58 9.68 0.17
C GLY A 251 15.48 8.65 1.28
N VAL A 252 14.65 7.62 1.11
CA VAL A 252 14.53 6.49 2.05
C VAL A 252 15.86 5.76 2.18
N GLY A 253 16.52 5.43 1.06
CA GLY A 253 17.80 4.72 1.08
C GLY A 253 18.92 5.51 1.78
N LEU A 254 18.99 6.83 1.56
CA LEU A 254 19.95 7.71 2.25
C LEU A 254 19.66 7.81 3.75
N LEU A 255 18.38 7.88 4.14
CA LEU A 255 17.98 7.91 5.52
C LEU A 255 18.34 6.61 6.25
N GLU A 256 18.08 5.45 5.64
CA GLU A 256 18.49 4.14 6.16
C GLU A 256 20.01 4.02 6.30
N LEU A 257 20.78 4.46 5.29
CA LEU A 257 22.24 4.54 5.37
C LEU A 257 22.73 5.43 6.51
N GLY A 258 22.05 6.56 6.73
CA GLY A 258 22.31 7.45 7.86
C GLY A 258 22.13 6.72 9.20
N PHE A 259 20.98 6.08 9.41
CA PHE A 259 20.71 5.33 10.64
C PHE A 259 21.64 4.13 10.84
N MET A 260 21.97 3.40 9.77
CA MET A 260 22.96 2.32 9.82
C MET A 260 24.33 2.85 10.26
N THR A 261 24.78 3.97 9.70
CA THR A 261 26.07 4.60 10.04
C THR A 261 26.10 5.06 11.50
N LEU A 262 25.04 5.73 11.95
CA LEU A 262 24.93 6.16 13.34
C LEU A 262 24.87 4.96 14.31
N SER A 263 24.11 3.93 13.96
CA SER A 263 23.99 2.70 14.74
C SER A 263 25.34 1.99 14.90
N ILE A 264 26.07 1.76 13.80
CA ILE A 264 27.36 1.07 13.86
C ILE A 264 28.43 1.93 14.56
N PHE A 265 28.40 3.25 14.38
CA PHE A 265 29.30 4.17 15.08
C PHE A 265 29.07 4.11 16.60
N LEU A 266 27.81 4.17 17.03
CA LEU A 266 27.44 4.06 18.45
C LEU A 266 27.81 2.67 19.00
N CYS A 267 27.55 1.60 18.24
CA CYS A 267 27.88 0.22 18.64
C CYS A 267 29.39 0.03 18.85
N ARG A 268 30.23 0.53 17.93
CA ARG A 268 31.70 0.45 18.04
C ARG A 268 32.27 1.26 19.19
N ASN A 269 31.75 2.46 19.44
CA ASN A 269 32.21 3.28 20.56
C ASN A 269 31.81 2.66 21.91
N LEU A 270 30.58 2.14 21.99
CA LEU A 270 30.17 1.33 23.14
C LEU A 270 31.11 0.14 23.30
N ASP A 271 31.47 -0.54 22.19
CA ASP A 271 32.41 -1.68 22.19
C ASP A 271 33.70 -1.38 22.97
N HIS A 272 34.33 -0.30 22.56
CA HIS A 272 35.57 0.18 23.13
C HIS A 272 35.47 0.53 24.62
N VAL A 273 34.34 1.10 25.08
CA VAL A 273 34.17 1.50 26.49
C VAL A 273 34.11 0.28 27.40
N TYR A 274 33.30 -0.73 27.09
CA TYR A 274 33.22 -1.95 27.92
C TYR A 274 34.51 -2.75 27.86
N ASN A 275 35.19 -2.82 26.71
CA ASN A 275 36.46 -3.53 26.60
C ASN A 275 37.54 -2.86 27.46
N ARG A 276 37.47 -1.53 27.67
CA ARG A 276 38.29 -0.86 28.68
C ARG A 276 37.88 -1.24 30.09
N LEU A 277 36.58 -1.22 30.41
CA LEU A 277 36.09 -1.59 31.75
C LEU A 277 36.41 -3.03 32.13
N ALA A 278 36.30 -3.97 31.20
CA ALA A 278 36.63 -5.38 31.39
C ALA A 278 38.13 -5.60 31.65
N ARG A 279 39.00 -4.70 31.17
CA ARG A 279 40.45 -4.78 31.39
C ARG A 279 40.87 -4.25 32.76
N TYR A 280 39.99 -3.52 33.45
CA TYR A 280 40.21 -2.98 34.80
C TYR A 280 39.56 -3.84 35.90
N ARG A 281 38.87 -4.92 35.54
CA ARG A 281 38.30 -5.91 36.46
C ARG A 281 39.18 -7.15 36.44
#